data_AF-A0A9D8AKN2-F1
#
_entry.id   AF-A0A9D8AKN2-F1
#
_cell.length_a   1.000
_cell.length_b   1.000
_cell.length_c   1.000
_cell.angle_alpha   90.00
_cell.angle_beta   90.00
_cell.angle_gamma   90.00
#
_symmetry.space_group_name_H-M   'P 1'
#
loop_
_entity.id
_entity.type
_entity.pdbx_description
1 polymer ?
#
loop_
_entity_poly.entity_id
_entity_poly.type
_entity_poly.pdbx_seq_one_letter_code
_entity_poly.pdbx_strand_id
1 'polypeptide(L)'
;MINRSVLFQAKAFLCWDMFSDLEIKLIPLQSPVAFFYPPNEKYPFVHLYYEQGAKDFTESLCLLFHEVGHYLQWDKKSLFESEFDFYELINKDKGEEKVLFELQAWDYGLGYLEMFLDKEKINKKQVLEKYKTLKNRSLKTYSN
;
A
#
# COMPACT_ATOMS: atom_id res chain seq x y z
N MET A 1 -10.72 -14.67 -5.22
CA MET A 1 -9.63 -14.57 -6.21
C MET A 1 -9.78 -13.25 -6.94
N ILE A 2 -8.73 -12.44 -6.98
CA ILE A 2 -8.73 -11.12 -7.59
C ILE A 2 -8.08 -11.23 -8.97
N ASN A 3 -8.79 -10.80 -10.01
CA ASN A 3 -8.23 -10.78 -11.36
C ASN A 3 -7.50 -9.45 -11.63
N ARG A 4 -6.80 -9.39 -12.76
CA ARG A 4 -6.04 -8.19 -13.15
C ARG A 4 -6.91 -6.95 -13.29
N SER A 5 -8.14 -7.07 -13.82
CA SER A 5 -9.01 -5.90 -13.99
C SER A 5 -9.37 -5.24 -12.66
N VAL A 6 -9.56 -6.03 -11.60
CA VAL A 6 -9.82 -5.49 -10.25
C VAL A 6 -8.62 -4.71 -9.72
N LEU A 7 -7.38 -5.16 -9.99
CA LEU A 7 -6.20 -4.39 -9.60
C LEU A 7 -6.11 -3.03 -10.33
N PHE A 8 -6.51 -3.00 -11.59
CA PHE A 8 -6.57 -1.75 -12.38
C PHE A 8 -7.70 -0.83 -11.91
N GLN A 9 -8.84 -1.40 -11.51
CA GLN A 9 -9.93 -0.65 -10.87
C GLN A 9 -9.48 -0.05 -9.53
N ALA A 10 -8.73 -0.79 -8.71
CA ALA A 10 -8.18 -0.28 -7.46
C ALA A 10 -7.26 0.92 -7.70
N LYS A 11 -6.38 0.85 -8.71
CA LYS A 11 -5.58 2.00 -9.14
C LYS A 11 -6.46 3.20 -9.50
N ALA A 12 -7.50 3.00 -10.32
CA ALA A 12 -8.38 4.07 -10.76
C ALA A 12 -9.13 4.70 -9.58
N PHE A 13 -9.68 3.87 -8.69
CA PHE A 13 -10.31 4.31 -7.45
C PHE A 13 -9.37 5.19 -6.62
N LEU A 14 -8.13 4.75 -6.40
CA LEU A 14 -7.16 5.50 -5.62
C LEU A 14 -6.75 6.83 -6.27
N CYS A 15 -6.49 6.86 -7.58
CA CYS A 15 -6.00 8.06 -8.27
C CYS A 15 -7.12 9.07 -8.62
N TRP A 16 -8.34 8.59 -8.89
CA TRP A 16 -9.41 9.44 -9.42
C TRP A 16 -10.50 9.74 -8.41
N ASP A 17 -10.83 8.78 -7.55
CA ASP A 17 -11.91 8.95 -6.58
C ASP A 17 -11.40 9.43 -5.21
N MET A 18 -10.18 9.03 -4.82
CA MET A 18 -9.66 9.29 -3.46
C MET A 18 -8.57 10.37 -3.42
N PHE A 19 -7.55 10.28 -4.27
CA PHE A 19 -6.33 11.10 -4.17
C PHE A 19 -5.91 11.62 -5.54
N SER A 20 -6.36 12.83 -5.89
CA SER A 20 -6.13 13.43 -7.21
C SER A 20 -4.67 13.75 -7.53
N ASP A 21 -3.81 13.77 -6.52
CA ASP A 21 -2.38 14.07 -6.57
C ASP A 21 -1.49 12.82 -6.47
N LEU A 22 -2.08 11.65 -6.23
CA LEU A 22 -1.35 10.37 -6.17
C LEU A 22 -1.19 9.76 -7.57
N GLU A 23 0.05 9.45 -7.95
CA GLU A 23 0.33 8.68 -9.16
C GLU A 23 0.68 7.22 -8.83
N ILE A 24 -0.05 6.26 -9.43
CA ILE A 24 0.24 4.82 -9.32
C ILE A 24 0.66 4.26 -10.68
N LYS A 25 1.84 3.64 -10.79
CA LYS A 25 2.21 2.80 -11.95
C LYS A 25 2.16 1.33 -11.57
N LEU A 26 1.46 0.56 -12.41
CA LEU A 26 1.41 -0.89 -12.34
C LEU A 26 2.44 -1.43 -13.35
N ILE A 27 3.50 -2.08 -12.87
CA ILE A 27 4.63 -2.55 -13.69
C ILE A 27 4.65 -4.09 -13.71
N PRO A 28 4.54 -4.74 -14.87
CA PRO A 28 4.65 -6.20 -14.94
C PRO A 28 6.09 -6.66 -14.70
N LEU A 29 6.31 -7.54 -13.71
CA LEU A 29 7.57 -8.23 -13.43
C LEU A 29 7.35 -9.73 -13.18
N GLN A 30 8.41 -10.47 -12.82
CA GLN A 30 8.33 -11.89 -12.45
C GLN A 30 7.85 -12.14 -11.01
N SER A 31 7.88 -11.14 -10.13
CA SER A 31 7.39 -11.23 -8.74
C SER A 31 6.72 -9.92 -8.29
N PRO A 32 5.74 -9.98 -7.37
CA PRO A 32 5.09 -8.79 -6.86
C PRO A 32 5.94 -8.09 -5.80
N VAL A 33 6.18 -6.79 -5.98
CA VAL A 33 6.86 -5.91 -5.01
C VAL A 33 6.20 -4.54 -5.12
N ALA A 34 6.08 -3.78 -4.03
CA ALA A 34 5.56 -2.42 -4.08
C ALA A 34 6.51 -1.49 -3.32
N PHE A 35 6.62 -0.24 -3.76
CA PHE A 35 7.36 0.80 -3.05
C PHE A 35 6.70 2.17 -3.23
N PHE A 36 6.55 2.89 -2.14
CA PHE A 36 6.23 4.30 -2.10
C PHE A 36 7.50 5.16 -2.17
N TYR A 37 7.48 6.19 -3.02
CA TYR A 37 8.50 7.23 -3.06
C TYR A 37 7.86 8.55 -2.59
N PRO A 38 8.28 9.10 -1.43
CA PRO A 38 7.93 10.47 -1.08
C PRO A 38 8.54 11.43 -2.12
N PRO A 39 7.80 12.46 -2.56
CA PRO A 39 8.22 13.29 -3.67
C PRO A 39 9.41 14.19 -3.31
N ASN A 40 10.51 14.06 -4.07
CA ASN A 40 11.52 15.14 -4.19
C ASN A 40 11.03 16.25 -5.15
N GLU A 41 10.06 15.95 -6.03
CA GLU A 41 9.38 16.91 -6.91
C GLU A 41 7.87 16.60 -7.01
N LYS A 42 7.06 17.66 -6.83
CA LYS A 42 5.61 17.88 -7.05
C LYS A 42 4.53 16.81 -6.75
N TYR A 43 4.72 15.49 -6.89
CA TYR A 43 3.63 14.51 -6.70
C TYR A 43 4.08 13.18 -6.07
N PRO A 44 3.43 12.69 -5.00
CA PRO A 44 3.72 11.39 -4.39
C PRO A 44 3.41 10.23 -5.34
N PHE A 45 4.26 9.20 -5.29
CA PHE A 45 4.30 8.16 -6.30
C PHE A 45 4.32 6.75 -5.69
N VAL A 46 3.49 5.83 -6.20
CA VAL A 46 3.49 4.40 -5.84
C VAL A 46 3.80 3.52 -7.05
N HIS A 47 4.93 2.79 -6.98
CA HIS A 47 5.27 1.75 -7.96
C HIS A 47 4.79 0.40 -7.44
N LEU A 48 3.82 -0.21 -8.13
CA LEU A 48 3.39 -1.58 -7.85
C LEU A 48 3.88 -2.51 -8.96
N TYR A 49 4.83 -3.37 -8.63
CA TYR A 49 5.23 -4.49 -9.45
C TYR A 49 4.31 -5.67 -9.22
N TYR A 50 3.84 -6.30 -10.31
CA TYR A 50 2.97 -7.46 -10.23
C TYR A 50 3.40 -8.55 -11.22
N GLU A 51 3.12 -9.81 -10.88
CA GLU A 51 3.44 -10.94 -11.75
C GLU A 51 2.48 -10.98 -12.96
N GLN A 52 3.00 -10.81 -14.19
CA GLN A 52 2.17 -10.68 -15.39
C GLN A 52 1.29 -11.92 -15.66
N GLY A 53 1.77 -13.10 -15.30
CA GLY A 53 1.09 -14.39 -15.48
C GLY A 53 0.25 -14.84 -14.28
N ALA A 54 0.17 -14.05 -13.20
CA ALA A 54 -0.55 -14.46 -12.01
C ALA A 54 -2.04 -14.70 -12.30
N LYS A 55 -2.57 -15.78 -11.71
CA LYS A 55 -4.01 -16.08 -11.72
C LYS A 55 -4.76 -15.34 -10.61
N ASP A 56 -4.05 -14.92 -9.57
CA ASP A 56 -4.60 -14.22 -8.41
C ASP A 56 -3.73 -13.01 -8.04
N PHE A 57 -4.31 -11.82 -8.15
CA PHE A 57 -3.68 -10.55 -7.85
C PHE A 57 -4.00 -10.05 -6.43
N THR A 58 -4.55 -10.91 -5.56
CA THR A 58 -4.92 -10.51 -4.19
C THR A 58 -3.71 -9.95 -3.43
N GLU A 59 -2.53 -10.53 -3.59
CA GLU A 59 -1.31 -10.04 -2.93
C GLU A 59 -0.89 -8.66 -3.44
N SER A 60 -0.85 -8.46 -4.76
CA SER A 60 -0.59 -7.14 -5.36
C SER A 60 -1.62 -6.10 -4.92
N LEU A 61 -2.89 -6.49 -4.81
CA LEU A 61 -3.95 -5.61 -4.30
C LEU A 61 -3.65 -5.21 -2.84
N CYS A 62 -3.34 -6.17 -1.97
CA CYS A 62 -3.00 -5.88 -0.58
C CYS A 62 -1.78 -4.95 -0.45
N LEU A 63 -0.71 -5.22 -1.22
CA LEU A 63 0.49 -4.38 -1.21
C LEU A 63 0.20 -2.96 -1.72
N LEU A 64 -0.63 -2.81 -2.76
CA LEU A 64 -1.03 -1.50 -3.26
C LEU A 64 -1.67 -0.64 -2.15
N PHE A 65 -2.59 -1.21 -1.38
CA PHE A 65 -3.23 -0.49 -0.28
C PHE A 65 -2.28 -0.24 0.89
N HIS A 66 -1.30 -1.11 1.14
CA HIS A 66 -0.24 -0.82 2.11
C HIS A 66 0.61 0.41 1.71
N GLU A 67 1.01 0.52 0.43
CA GLU A 67 1.74 1.70 -0.05
C GLU A 67 0.91 2.99 0.02
N VAL A 68 -0.42 2.89 -0.20
CA VAL A 68 -1.35 4.00 0.07
C VAL A 68 -1.31 4.39 1.56
N GLY A 69 -1.11 3.44 2.45
CA GLY A 69 -0.85 3.70 3.87
C GLY A 69 0.37 4.60 4.10
N HIS A 70 1.47 4.35 3.40
CA HIS A 70 2.66 5.21 3.45
C HIS A 70 2.42 6.59 2.85
N TYR A 71 1.68 6.67 1.75
CA TYR A 71 1.23 7.95 1.21
C TYR A 71 0.44 8.76 2.25
N LEU A 72 -0.48 8.14 2.98
CA LEU A 72 -1.27 8.80 4.03
C LEU A 72 -0.44 9.21 5.24
N GLN A 73 0.59 8.44 5.59
CA GLN A 73 1.56 8.83 6.61
C GLN A 73 2.35 10.05 6.18
N TRP A 74 2.79 10.09 4.92
CA TRP A 74 3.48 11.25 4.35
C TRP A 74 2.60 12.49 4.34
N ASP A 75 1.38 12.39 3.79
CA ASP A 75 0.41 13.49 3.73
C ASP A 75 0.15 14.07 5.12
N LYS A 76 -0.14 13.22 6.11
CA LYS A 76 -0.36 13.66 7.50
C LYS A 76 0.89 14.22 8.16
N LYS A 77 2.07 13.62 7.99
CA LYS A 77 3.30 14.11 8.63
C LYS A 77 3.81 15.39 8.00
N SER A 78 3.72 15.55 6.68
CA SER A 78 4.08 16.80 6.00
C SER A 78 3.26 18.00 6.49
N LEU A 79 2.07 17.75 7.05
CA LEU A 79 1.19 18.76 7.63
C LEU A 79 1.48 19.08 9.12
N PHE A 80 2.10 18.17 9.89
CA PHE A 80 2.16 18.27 11.37
C PHE A 80 3.53 17.96 12.02
N GLU A 81 4.45 17.27 11.34
CA GLU A 81 5.77 16.84 11.84
C GLU A 81 6.88 17.17 10.83
N SER A 82 8.14 16.91 11.16
CA SER A 82 9.23 17.15 10.21
C SER A 82 9.29 16.02 9.17
N GLU A 83 9.47 16.38 7.89
CA GLU A 83 9.70 15.41 6.80
C GLU A 83 10.86 14.44 7.13
N PHE A 84 11.85 14.93 7.87
CA PHE A 84 13.00 14.17 8.35
C PHE A 84 12.59 12.91 9.13
N ASP A 85 11.60 13.02 10.02
CA ASP A 85 11.13 11.89 10.84
C ASP A 85 10.46 10.80 10.00
N PHE A 86 9.77 11.18 8.91
CA PHE A 86 9.21 10.19 7.97
C PHE A 86 10.34 9.45 7.25
N TYR A 87 11.32 10.18 6.71
CA TYR A 87 12.44 9.59 5.99
C TYR A 87 13.30 8.69 6.87
N GLU A 88 13.49 9.05 8.13
CA GLU A 88 14.20 8.20 9.09
C GLU A 88 13.45 6.88 9.30
N LEU A 89 12.14 6.94 9.57
CA LEU A 89 11.34 5.75 9.87
C LEU A 89 11.11 4.85 8.65
N ILE A 90 10.90 5.40 7.45
CA ILE A 90 10.67 4.58 6.25
C ILE A 90 11.94 3.81 5.86
N ASN A 91 13.13 4.40 6.07
CA ASN A 91 14.42 3.78 5.77
C ASN A 91 15.01 2.97 6.94
N LYS A 92 14.39 3.01 8.13
CA LYS A 92 14.86 2.25 9.27
C LYS A 92 14.71 0.76 9.02
N ASP A 93 15.80 0.02 9.15
CA ASP A 93 15.80 -1.42 8.86
C ASP A 93 14.87 -2.19 9.80
N LYS A 94 14.89 -1.87 11.11
CA LYS A 94 14.23 -2.65 12.18
C LYS A 94 13.97 -1.83 13.45
N GLY A 95 13.30 -2.46 14.43
CA GLY A 95 13.06 -1.92 15.77
C GLY A 95 11.60 -1.57 16.02
N GLU A 96 11.26 -1.27 17.27
CA GLU A 96 9.88 -1.01 17.71
C GLU A 96 9.23 0.14 16.94
N GLU A 97 9.95 1.25 16.75
CA GLU A 97 9.46 2.40 15.98
C GLU A 97 9.17 2.05 14.52
N LYS A 98 10.00 1.21 13.90
CA LYS A 98 9.75 0.71 12.53
C LYS A 98 8.51 -0.17 12.49
N VAL A 99 8.34 -1.07 13.46
CA VAL A 99 7.14 -1.91 13.56
C VAL A 99 5.89 -1.06 13.72
N LEU A 100 5.91 -0.02 14.55
CA LEU A 100 4.79 0.90 14.73
C LEU A 100 4.49 1.72 13.47
N PHE A 101 5.53 2.22 12.80
CA PHE A 101 5.41 2.93 11.53
C PHE A 101 4.74 2.05 10.46
N GLU A 102 5.22 0.83 10.29
CA GLU A 102 4.67 -0.13 9.32
C GLU A 102 3.25 -0.57 9.69
N LEU A 103 2.99 -0.81 10.98
CA LEU A 103 1.66 -1.15 11.49
C LEU A 103 0.63 -0.08 11.12
N GLN A 104 0.99 1.19 11.31
CA GLN A 104 0.14 2.31 10.97
C GLN A 104 -0.13 2.39 9.46
N ALA A 105 0.88 2.17 8.60
CA ALA A 105 0.68 2.11 7.15
C ALA A 105 -0.31 1.00 6.76
N TRP A 106 -0.14 -0.20 7.31
CA TRP A 106 -1.07 -1.32 7.10
C TRP A 106 -2.50 -0.99 7.55
N ASP A 107 -2.67 -0.30 8.68
CA ASP A 107 -4.00 0.05 9.20
C ASP A 107 -4.68 1.16 8.39
N TYR A 108 -3.91 2.15 7.92
CA TYR A 108 -4.42 3.15 6.98
C TYR A 108 -4.85 2.50 5.67
N GLY A 109 -4.00 1.65 5.09
CA GLY A 109 -4.33 0.91 3.87
C GLY A 109 -5.59 0.05 3.99
N LEU A 110 -5.81 -0.56 5.16
CA LEU A 110 -6.96 -1.43 5.41
C LEU A 110 -8.29 -0.67 5.24
N GLY A 111 -8.39 0.54 5.78
CA GLY A 111 -9.60 1.35 5.67
C GLY A 111 -9.99 1.61 4.21
N TYR A 112 -9.03 1.99 3.38
CA TYR A 112 -9.27 2.24 1.95
C TYR A 112 -9.51 0.95 1.16
N LEU A 113 -8.87 -0.16 1.53
CA LEU A 113 -9.15 -1.46 0.93
C LEU A 113 -10.60 -1.88 1.20
N GLU A 114 -11.08 -1.75 2.44
CA GLU A 114 -12.46 -2.10 2.77
C GLU A 114 -13.48 -1.24 2.00
N MET A 115 -13.21 0.06 1.86
CA MET A 115 -14.02 0.98 1.04
C MET A 115 -14.07 0.55 -0.43
N PHE A 116 -12.92 0.22 -1.01
CA PHE A 116 -12.83 -0.26 -2.39
C PHE A 116 -13.60 -1.57 -2.58
N LEU A 117 -13.43 -2.53 -1.67
CA LEU A 117 -14.10 -3.83 -1.76
C LEU A 117 -15.63 -3.68 -1.62
N ASP A 118 -16.11 -2.74 -0.79
CA ASP A 118 -17.55 -2.41 -0.71
C ASP A 118 -18.06 -1.82 -2.03
N LYS A 119 -17.33 -0.82 -2.56
CA LYS A 119 -17.70 -0.13 -3.80
C LYS A 119 -17.85 -1.10 -4.97
N GLU A 120 -16.88 -1.99 -5.14
CA GLU A 120 -16.85 -2.98 -6.21
C GLU A 120 -17.67 -4.25 -5.88
N LYS A 121 -18.33 -4.30 -4.72
CA LYS A 121 -19.15 -5.43 -4.23
C LYS A 121 -18.37 -6.75 -4.23
N ILE A 122 -17.08 -6.70 -3.91
CA ILE A 122 -16.19 -7.86 -3.86
C ILE A 122 -16.36 -8.57 -2.51
N ASN A 123 -16.34 -9.91 -2.52
CA ASN A 123 -16.34 -10.68 -1.28
C ASN A 123 -15.07 -10.42 -0.47
N LYS A 124 -15.23 -9.66 0.62
CA LYS A 124 -14.12 -9.22 1.48
C LYS A 124 -13.40 -10.33 2.21
N LYS A 125 -14.09 -11.43 2.57
CA LYS A 125 -13.58 -12.40 3.56
C LYS A 125 -12.19 -12.93 3.18
N GLN A 126 -12.01 -13.36 1.94
CA GLN A 126 -10.74 -13.93 1.48
C GLN A 126 -9.64 -12.86 1.35
N VAL A 127 -9.98 -11.67 0.86
CA VAL A 127 -9.02 -10.58 0.66
C VAL A 127 -8.51 -10.07 2.00
N LEU A 128 -9.40 -9.85 2.97
CA LEU A 128 -9.03 -9.35 4.30
C LEU A 128 -8.21 -10.36 5.11
N GLU A 129 -8.49 -11.66 4.99
CA GLU A 129 -7.63 -12.69 5.61
C GLU A 129 -6.23 -12.72 4.99
N LYS A 130 -6.12 -12.56 3.66
CA LYS A 130 -4.83 -12.45 2.98
C LYS A 130 -4.10 -11.16 3.39
N TYR A 131 -4.80 -10.04 3.52
CA TYR A 131 -4.25 -8.77 3.98
C TYR A 131 -3.65 -8.88 5.39
N LYS A 132 -4.41 -9.43 6.35
CA LYS A 132 -3.94 -9.70 7.72
C LYS A 132 -2.72 -10.63 7.73
N THR A 133 -2.73 -11.67 6.90
CA THR A 133 -1.61 -12.61 6.79
C THR A 133 -0.34 -11.91 6.28
N LEU A 134 -0.46 -11.06 5.27
CA LEU A 134 0.66 -10.29 4.73
C LEU A 134 1.18 -9.26 5.73
N LYS A 135 0.29 -8.49 6.35
CA LYS A 135 0.61 -7.57 7.46
C LYS A 135 1.44 -8.27 8.54
N ASN A 136 0.96 -9.40 9.06
CA ASN A 136 1.65 -10.13 10.13
C ASN A 136 3.01 -10.69 9.69
N ARG A 137 3.15 -11.11 8.41
CA ARG A 137 4.44 -11.57 7.87
C ARG A 137 5.42 -10.41 7.72
N SER A 138 4.95 -9.27 7.19
CA SER A 138 5.73 -8.05 7.01
C SER A 138 6.22 -7.52 8.36
N LEU A 139 5.35 -7.36 9.35
CA LEU A 139 5.76 -6.80 10.65
C LEU A 139 6.83 -7.64 11.36
N LYS A 140 6.78 -8.97 11.19
CA LYS A 140 7.79 -9.88 11.75
C LYS A 140 9.19 -9.67 11.18
N THR A 141 9.35 -9.11 9.98
CA THR A 141 10.70 -8.88 9.41
C THR A 141 11.44 -7.76 10.13
N TYR A 142 10.71 -6.87 10.81
CA TYR A 142 11.24 -5.69 11.50
C TYR A 142 11.45 -5.91 13.01
N SER A 143 10.92 -7.00 13.58
CA SER A 143 10.98 -7.30 15.02
C SER A 143 12.26 -8.00 15.51
N ASN A 144 13.19 -8.34 14.61
CA ASN A 144 14.36 -9.19 14.92
C ASN A 144 15.67 -8.43 15.10
#